data_AF-A0A4U1I477-F1
#
_entry.id   AF-A0A4U1I477-F1
#
_cell.length_a   1.000
_cell.length_b   1.000
_cell.length_c   1.000
_cell.angle_alpha   90.00
_cell.angle_beta   90.00
_cell.angle_gamma   90.00
#
_symmetry.space_group_name_H-M   'P 1'
#
loop_
_entity.id
_entity.type
_entity.pdbx_description
1 polymer ?
#
loop_
_entity_poly.entity_id
_entity_poly.type
_entity_poly.pdbx_seq_one_letter_code
_entity_poly.pdbx_strand_id
1 'polypeptide(L)'
;MIYIRFHFMQCLLATLMLTALTCFAKSNHIAFPSGAAVDFSSPLSKKERALFGPGWKVATYTNAEGEEFNLFPAETQADGGVVIFEDSYSPQISPTGKYAVLDILKAGIVDPGPSGKPEVQSRQYCPVLETKTGCVISNQSGEICGGQWQVHGDRWIVPGGAGDTDLVMLKYQFKDANTLWKEYVAARGKSFGYSLKDALSSNLGVANLVACDSPKESNVDSYKNILMELRSKRDLDDAEYIEKKLHSTTSIHGRVEERRVVVPRAFLFDKPDLTSRTKTYLIKGDVVKLLETRDTEWAKIQYTGKNRIVIEKWISAKSLN
;
A
#
# COMPACT_ATOMS: atom_id res chain seq x y z
N MET A 1 3.05 -74.59 38.42
CA MET A 1 3.73 -74.53 37.10
C MET A 1 2.86 -73.73 36.13
N ILE A 2 2.74 -72.41 36.38
CA ILE A 2 2.03 -71.39 35.59
C ILE A 2 2.78 -70.07 35.91
N TYR A 3 2.76 -69.09 35.01
CA TYR A 3 3.43 -67.77 35.01
C TYR A 3 4.66 -67.64 34.11
N ILE A 4 4.47 -67.89 32.81
CA ILE A 4 5.17 -67.16 31.75
C ILE A 4 4.09 -66.62 30.83
N ARG A 5 4.00 -65.28 30.73
CA ARG A 5 3.32 -64.43 29.74
C ARG A 5 2.64 -63.28 30.46
N PHE A 6 3.35 -62.19 30.70
CA PHE A 6 2.82 -60.83 30.84
C PHE A 6 3.99 -59.94 31.23
N HIS A 7 4.84 -59.51 30.28
CA HIS A 7 5.73 -58.33 30.45
C HIS A 7 6.42 -57.87 29.15
N PHE A 8 5.91 -58.22 27.97
CA PHE A 8 6.44 -57.75 26.69
C PHE A 8 5.37 -57.04 25.86
N MET A 9 4.62 -56.13 26.48
CA MET A 9 3.70 -55.25 25.74
C MET A 9 3.39 -53.97 26.51
N GLN A 10 4.42 -53.31 27.05
CA GLN A 10 4.24 -52.05 27.77
C GLN A 10 5.52 -51.22 27.80
N CYS A 11 6.21 -51.09 26.67
CA CYS A 11 7.29 -50.11 26.53
C CYS A 11 7.49 -49.63 25.07
N LEU A 12 6.44 -49.73 24.24
CA LEU A 12 6.48 -49.30 22.83
C LEU A 12 5.34 -48.31 22.48
N LEU A 13 4.89 -47.56 23.48
CA LEU A 13 3.79 -46.58 23.37
C LEU A 13 4.10 -45.26 24.11
N ALA A 14 5.39 -44.93 24.26
CA ALA A 14 5.83 -43.69 24.93
C ALA A 14 6.80 -42.86 24.07
N THR A 15 6.79 -43.03 22.74
CA THR A 15 7.70 -42.30 21.81
C THR A 15 6.99 -41.64 20.63
N LEU A 16 5.66 -41.46 20.69
CA LEU A 16 4.87 -40.85 19.62
C LEU A 16 3.85 -39.81 20.13
N MET A 17 4.27 -39.02 21.12
CA MET A 17 3.59 -37.79 21.53
C MET A 17 4.60 -36.63 21.61
N LEU A 18 5.48 -36.49 20.60
CA LEU A 18 5.84 -35.15 20.16
C LEU A 18 4.68 -34.69 19.27
N THR A 19 3.61 -34.22 19.91
CA THR A 19 2.71 -33.30 19.26
C THR A 19 3.59 -32.14 18.81
N ALA A 20 3.74 -32.02 17.49
CA ALA A 20 4.30 -30.83 16.90
C ALA A 20 3.47 -29.66 17.44
N LEU A 21 4.05 -28.91 18.37
CA LEU A 21 3.73 -27.51 18.53
C LEU A 21 4.16 -26.89 17.21
N THR A 22 3.29 -26.98 16.19
CA THR A 22 3.33 -26.05 15.07
C THR A 22 3.02 -24.71 15.70
N CYS A 23 4.06 -24.03 16.17
CA CYS A 23 4.02 -22.61 16.38
C CYS A 23 3.67 -22.05 15.01
N PHE A 24 2.39 -21.73 14.78
CA PHE A 24 2.01 -20.93 13.64
C PHE A 24 2.77 -19.62 13.83
N ALA A 25 3.91 -19.50 13.15
CA ALA A 25 4.58 -18.22 13.01
C ALA A 25 3.57 -17.35 12.25
N LYS A 26 2.86 -16.50 12.99
CA LYS A 26 1.89 -15.57 12.44
C LYS A 26 2.62 -14.73 11.40
N SER A 27 2.15 -14.76 10.16
CA SER A 27 2.84 -14.10 9.05
C SER A 27 2.84 -12.60 9.31
N ASN A 28 4.01 -12.01 9.48
CA ASN A 28 4.21 -10.57 9.51
C ASN A 28 4.36 -9.99 8.09
N HIS A 29 4.06 -10.78 7.07
CA HIS A 29 4.17 -10.44 5.66
C HIS A 29 2.90 -10.86 4.93
N ILE A 30 2.41 -9.99 4.05
CA ILE A 30 1.24 -10.25 3.21
C ILE A 30 1.61 -9.91 1.77
N ALA A 31 1.64 -10.91 0.92
CA ALA A 31 1.80 -10.73 -0.51
C ALA A 31 0.44 -10.56 -1.21
N PHE A 32 0.38 -9.63 -2.15
CA PHE A 32 -0.80 -9.41 -2.98
C PHE A 32 -0.61 -9.97 -4.39
N PRO A 33 -1.70 -10.32 -5.11
CA PRO A 33 -1.62 -10.77 -6.50
C PRO A 33 -1.00 -9.75 -7.46
N SER A 34 -0.97 -8.46 -7.09
CA SER A 34 -0.30 -7.40 -7.84
C SER A 34 1.23 -7.53 -7.86
N GLY A 35 1.81 -8.39 -7.01
CA GLY A 35 3.26 -8.45 -6.75
C GLY A 35 3.72 -7.48 -5.66
N ALA A 36 2.81 -6.66 -5.13
CA ALA A 36 3.06 -5.83 -3.96
C ALA A 36 2.94 -6.63 -2.65
N ALA A 37 3.37 -6.05 -1.55
CA ALA A 37 3.26 -6.64 -0.23
C ALA A 37 3.06 -5.61 0.88
N VAL A 38 2.63 -6.08 2.05
CA VAL A 38 2.71 -5.35 3.32
C VAL A 38 3.48 -6.17 4.33
N ASP A 39 4.47 -5.54 4.94
CA ASP A 39 5.28 -6.08 6.03
C ASP A 39 4.98 -5.36 7.34
N PHE A 40 4.64 -6.13 8.36
CA PHE A 40 4.41 -5.66 9.72
C PHE A 40 5.69 -5.82 10.55
N SER A 41 6.09 -4.73 11.21
CA SER A 41 7.32 -4.68 11.99
C SER A 41 7.16 -3.86 13.27
N SER A 42 8.22 -3.82 14.08
CA SER A 42 8.23 -3.11 15.37
C SER A 42 7.13 -3.63 16.32
N PRO A 43 7.23 -4.89 16.80
CA PRO A 43 6.25 -5.47 17.69
C PRO A 43 6.11 -4.65 18.98
N LEU A 44 4.91 -4.68 19.57
CA LEU A 44 4.66 -4.03 20.86
C LEU A 44 5.58 -4.60 21.96
N SER A 45 6.10 -3.71 22.80
CA SER A 45 6.89 -4.05 23.99
C SER A 45 6.07 -4.87 24.98
N LYS A 46 6.72 -5.48 25.98
CA LYS A 46 6.01 -6.24 27.03
C LYS A 46 4.96 -5.39 27.76
N LYS A 47 5.24 -4.10 27.99
CA LYS A 47 4.33 -3.16 28.65
C LYS A 47 3.14 -2.82 27.76
N GLU A 48 3.39 -2.47 26.50
CA GLU A 48 2.33 -2.16 25.53
C GLU A 48 1.43 -3.38 25.28
N ARG A 49 2.00 -4.58 25.12
CA ARG A 49 1.21 -5.81 24.94
C ARG A 49 0.29 -6.14 26.10
N ALA A 50 0.70 -5.81 27.33
CA ALA A 50 -0.15 -6.01 28.51
C ALA A 50 -1.34 -5.04 28.54
N LEU A 51 -1.25 -3.89 27.86
CA LEU A 51 -2.29 -2.88 27.81
C LEU A 51 -3.21 -3.05 26.59
N PHE A 52 -2.64 -3.37 25.43
CA PHE A 52 -3.35 -3.29 24.15
C PHE A 52 -3.42 -4.62 23.39
N GLY A 53 -2.84 -5.70 23.92
CA GLY A 53 -2.72 -6.97 23.22
C GLY A 53 -1.50 -7.05 22.28
N PRO A 54 -1.29 -8.21 21.63
CA PRO A 54 -0.21 -8.40 20.67
C PRO A 54 -0.46 -7.63 19.35
N GLY A 55 0.62 -7.24 18.67
CA GLY A 55 0.54 -6.56 17.39
C GLY A 55 1.83 -5.84 17.02
N TRP A 56 1.76 -5.11 15.92
CA TRP A 56 2.88 -4.37 15.32
C TRP A 56 2.57 -2.88 15.28
N LYS A 57 3.61 -2.04 15.32
CA LYS A 57 3.47 -0.58 15.27
C LYS A 57 3.67 0.01 13.87
N VAL A 58 4.22 -0.78 12.95
CA VAL A 58 4.59 -0.33 11.61
C VAL A 58 4.03 -1.30 10.57
N ALA A 59 3.42 -0.75 9.53
CA ALA A 59 3.06 -1.46 8.31
C ALA A 59 3.75 -0.76 7.13
N THR A 60 4.71 -1.46 6.52
CA THR A 60 5.43 -1.01 5.33
C THR A 60 4.77 -1.63 4.11
N TYR A 61 4.32 -0.80 3.18
CA TYR A 61 3.89 -1.27 1.86
C TYR A 61 5.08 -1.27 0.91
N THR A 62 5.18 -2.33 0.11
CA THR A 62 6.19 -2.48 -0.95
C THR A 62 5.45 -2.75 -2.27
N ASN A 63 5.66 -1.93 -3.30
CA ASN A 63 5.05 -2.18 -4.61
C ASN A 63 5.77 -3.29 -5.40
N ALA A 64 5.26 -3.63 -6.58
CA ALA A 64 5.84 -4.66 -7.43
C ALA A 64 7.25 -4.31 -7.94
N GLU A 65 7.60 -3.02 -7.95
CA GLU A 65 8.90 -2.50 -8.32
C GLU A 65 9.90 -2.45 -7.14
N GLY A 66 9.47 -2.83 -5.93
CA GLY A 66 10.30 -2.83 -4.72
C GLY A 66 10.42 -1.47 -4.02
N GLU A 67 9.59 -0.49 -4.39
CA GLU A 67 9.51 0.78 -3.69
C GLU A 67 8.67 0.64 -2.41
N GLU A 68 9.19 1.20 -1.32
CA GLU A 68 8.62 1.06 0.02
C GLU A 68 8.16 2.39 0.62
N PHE A 69 7.07 2.35 1.38
CA PHE A 69 6.67 3.44 2.27
C PHE A 69 5.83 2.94 3.45
N ASN A 70 5.85 3.67 4.57
CA ASN A 70 4.98 3.39 5.71
C ASN A 70 3.55 3.84 5.40
N LEU A 71 2.56 2.97 5.60
CA LEU A 71 1.15 3.25 5.37
C LEU A 71 0.56 4.28 6.36
N PHE A 72 1.11 4.36 7.58
CA PHE A 72 0.62 5.21 8.68
C PHE A 72 1.76 5.92 9.41
N PRO A 73 2.54 6.80 8.74
CA PRO A 73 3.76 7.38 9.30
C PRO A 73 3.49 8.31 10.49
N ALA A 74 2.42 9.11 10.41
CA ALA A 74 2.06 10.10 11.43
C ALA A 74 1.64 9.48 12.78
N GLU A 75 1.28 8.21 12.78
CA GLU A 75 0.73 7.51 13.95
C GLU A 75 1.80 6.82 14.80
N THR A 76 3.06 6.83 14.34
CA THR A 76 4.20 6.28 15.08
C THR A 76 4.79 7.27 16.11
N GLN A 77 4.34 8.53 16.09
CA GLN A 77 4.91 9.65 16.86
C GLN A 77 3.87 10.45 17.67
N ALA A 78 2.63 9.98 17.78
CA ALA A 78 1.62 10.69 18.54
C ALA A 78 1.88 10.54 20.05
N ASP A 79 2.19 11.65 20.73
CA ASP A 79 2.29 11.69 22.19
C ASP A 79 0.97 11.21 22.81
N GLY A 80 1.00 9.99 23.37
CA GLY A 80 -0.12 9.38 24.09
C GLY A 80 -0.98 8.40 23.29
N GLY A 81 -0.70 8.15 22.01
CA GLY A 81 -1.44 7.20 21.16
C GLY A 81 -0.54 6.27 20.33
N VAL A 82 -0.98 5.05 20.06
CA VAL A 82 -0.30 4.03 19.24
C VAL A 82 -1.31 3.46 18.25
N VAL A 83 -0.93 3.39 16.97
CA VAL A 83 -1.60 2.51 16.00
C VAL A 83 -1.01 1.12 16.09
N ILE A 84 -1.89 0.14 16.24
CA ILE A 84 -1.55 -1.26 16.38
C ILE A 84 -2.19 -2.01 15.24
N PHE A 85 -1.38 -2.70 14.45
CA PHE A 85 -1.85 -3.72 13.53
C PHE A 85 -2.01 -5.00 14.35
N GLU A 86 -3.25 -5.46 14.55
CA GLU A 86 -3.49 -6.61 15.41
C GLU A 86 -3.02 -7.91 14.74
N ASP A 87 -2.55 -8.85 15.55
CA ASP A 87 -2.12 -10.18 15.09
C ASP A 87 -3.22 -11.25 15.12
N SER A 88 -4.41 -10.84 15.54
CA SER A 88 -5.61 -11.65 15.69
C SER A 88 -6.33 -11.84 14.36
N TYR A 89 -6.27 -10.84 13.47
CA TYR A 89 -6.98 -10.83 12.21
C TYR A 89 -6.03 -10.59 11.05
N SER A 90 -5.88 -11.60 10.19
CA SER A 90 -5.22 -11.41 8.90
C SER A 90 -6.06 -10.43 8.06
N PRO A 91 -5.42 -9.44 7.41
CA PRO A 91 -6.07 -8.59 6.44
C PRO A 91 -6.89 -9.37 5.41
N GLN A 92 -8.10 -8.88 5.15
CA GLN A 92 -9.01 -9.51 4.22
C GLN A 92 -8.75 -8.99 2.81
N ILE A 93 -8.25 -9.85 1.93
CA ILE A 93 -7.99 -9.53 0.53
C ILE A 93 -9.26 -9.82 -0.29
N SER A 94 -9.66 -8.88 -1.15
CA SER A 94 -10.82 -9.06 -2.01
C SER A 94 -10.56 -10.19 -3.02
N PRO A 95 -11.61 -10.89 -3.53
CA PRO A 95 -11.42 -11.99 -4.48
C PRO A 95 -10.65 -11.61 -5.75
N THR A 96 -10.73 -10.34 -6.18
CA THR A 96 -9.97 -9.85 -7.34
C THR A 96 -8.52 -9.53 -6.99
N GLY A 97 -8.19 -9.47 -5.71
CA GLY A 97 -6.90 -9.03 -5.20
C GLY A 97 -6.71 -7.51 -5.23
N LYS A 98 -7.68 -6.73 -5.70
CA LYS A 98 -7.57 -5.28 -5.89
C LYS A 98 -7.55 -4.51 -4.57
N TYR A 99 -8.27 -5.00 -3.57
CA TYR A 99 -8.40 -4.33 -2.28
C TYR A 99 -8.00 -5.27 -1.14
N ALA A 100 -7.46 -4.69 -0.07
CA ALA A 100 -7.28 -5.35 1.20
C ALA A 100 -7.86 -4.48 2.32
N VAL A 101 -8.58 -5.10 3.25
CA VAL A 101 -9.00 -4.43 4.48
C VAL A 101 -8.01 -4.81 5.57
N LEU A 102 -7.30 -3.82 6.11
CA LEU A 102 -6.47 -4.03 7.29
C LEU A 102 -7.33 -3.80 8.53
N ASP A 103 -6.91 -4.37 9.65
CA ASP A 103 -7.51 -4.11 10.96
C ASP A 103 -6.49 -3.38 11.83
N ILE A 104 -6.85 -2.17 12.28
CA ILE A 104 -5.98 -1.35 13.11
C ILE A 104 -6.70 -0.89 14.38
N LEU A 105 -5.99 -0.93 15.50
CA LEU A 105 -6.43 -0.37 16.76
C LEU A 105 -5.67 0.94 17.00
N LYS A 106 -6.39 2.05 17.09
CA LYS A 106 -5.84 3.30 17.63
C LYS A 106 -6.07 3.29 19.13
N ALA A 107 -5.02 3.15 19.92
CA ALA A 107 -5.12 3.10 21.37
C ALA A 107 -4.29 4.19 22.03
N GLY A 108 -4.74 4.72 23.16
CA GLY A 108 -4.05 5.75 23.90
C GLY A 108 -4.44 5.76 25.37
N ILE A 109 -3.75 6.58 26.15
CA ILE A 109 -4.05 6.77 27.57
C ILE A 109 -4.64 8.16 27.74
N VAL A 110 -5.86 8.22 28.24
CA VAL A 110 -6.50 9.49 28.59
C VAL A 110 -6.16 9.82 30.04
N ASP A 111 -5.57 10.99 30.25
CA ASP A 111 -5.39 11.57 31.58
C ASP A 111 -6.73 12.18 32.03
N PRO A 112 -7.38 11.63 33.06
CA PRO A 112 -8.66 12.13 33.55
C PRO A 112 -8.53 13.38 34.44
N GLY A 113 -7.32 13.92 34.62
CA GLY A 113 -7.04 15.04 35.50
C GLY A 113 -6.78 14.64 36.96
N PRO A 114 -6.73 15.61 37.90
CA PRO A 114 -6.11 15.45 39.22
C PRO A 114 -6.67 14.36 40.13
N SER A 115 -7.89 13.88 39.85
CA SER A 115 -8.66 13.01 40.75
C SER A 115 -8.99 11.65 40.12
N GLY A 116 -8.57 11.40 38.88
CA GLY A 116 -8.94 10.18 38.16
C GLY A 116 -7.77 9.22 37.97
N LYS A 117 -8.08 7.99 37.57
CA LYS A 117 -7.08 7.00 37.14
C LYS A 117 -6.94 7.06 35.62
N PRO A 118 -5.71 7.09 35.07
CA PRO A 118 -5.49 6.99 33.64
C PRO A 118 -6.25 5.81 33.04
N GLU A 119 -7.01 6.07 31.98
CA GLU A 119 -7.81 5.04 31.30
C GLU A 119 -7.26 4.79 29.91
N VAL A 120 -7.15 3.51 29.56
CA VAL A 120 -6.86 3.10 28.18
C VAL A 120 -8.12 3.31 27.34
N GLN A 121 -8.03 4.18 26.36
CA GLN A 121 -9.05 4.38 25.35
C GLN A 121 -8.55 3.80 24.04
N SER A 122 -9.40 3.04 23.35
CA SER A 122 -9.04 2.45 22.07
C SER A 122 -10.22 2.44 21.11
N ARG A 123 -9.92 2.61 19.83
CA ARG A 123 -10.91 2.53 18.75
C ARG A 123 -10.36 1.75 17.58
N GLN A 124 -11.12 0.76 17.14
CA GLN A 124 -10.82 -0.05 15.97
C GLN A 124 -11.20 0.70 14.69
N TYR A 125 -10.36 0.55 13.68
CA TYR A 125 -10.55 1.05 12.33
C TYR A 125 -10.22 -0.03 11.31
N CYS A 126 -10.86 0.05 10.15
CA CYS A 126 -10.65 -0.87 9.04
C CYS A 126 -10.28 -0.10 7.77
N PRO A 127 -9.01 0.30 7.59
CA PRO A 127 -8.58 0.96 6.38
C PRO A 127 -8.61 0.03 5.17
N VAL A 128 -9.10 0.57 4.05
CA VAL A 128 -9.12 -0.14 2.77
C VAL A 128 -7.94 0.29 1.93
N LEU A 129 -7.05 -0.65 1.64
CA LEU A 129 -5.87 -0.50 0.82
C LEU A 129 -6.17 -0.92 -0.62
N GLU A 130 -5.85 -0.09 -1.61
CA GLU A 130 -5.73 -0.49 -3.00
C GLU A 130 -4.34 -1.12 -3.21
N THR A 131 -4.31 -2.41 -3.53
CA THR A 131 -3.11 -3.26 -3.38
C THR A 131 -2.05 -3.03 -4.46
N LYS A 132 -2.36 -2.29 -5.52
CA LYS A 132 -1.41 -2.01 -6.60
C LYS A 132 -0.57 -0.77 -6.31
N THR A 133 -1.18 0.24 -5.69
CA THR A 133 -0.56 1.54 -5.42
C THR A 133 -0.17 1.72 -3.97
N GLY A 134 -0.80 0.96 -3.06
CA GLY A 134 -0.70 1.16 -1.62
C GLY A 134 -1.54 2.35 -1.12
N CYS A 135 -2.45 2.87 -1.95
CA CYS A 135 -3.37 3.94 -1.56
C CYS A 135 -4.39 3.42 -0.54
N VAL A 136 -4.43 4.03 0.65
CA VAL A 136 -5.54 3.84 1.59
C VAL A 136 -6.69 4.74 1.14
N ILE A 137 -7.74 4.14 0.58
CA ILE A 137 -8.87 4.87 0.00
C ILE A 137 -9.91 5.28 1.04
N SER A 138 -10.04 4.52 2.11
CA SER A 138 -10.96 4.80 3.21
C SER A 138 -10.38 4.28 4.52
N ASN A 139 -10.88 4.81 5.63
CA ASN A 139 -10.52 4.38 6.97
C ASN A 139 -11.75 4.42 7.87
N GLN A 140 -12.54 3.34 7.82
CA GLN A 140 -13.82 3.25 8.52
C GLN A 140 -13.64 2.77 9.97
N SER A 141 -14.71 2.83 10.77
CA SER A 141 -14.76 2.30 12.14
C SER A 141 -16.16 1.80 12.49
N GLY A 142 -16.29 1.03 13.56
CA GLY A 142 -17.58 0.52 14.04
C GLY A 142 -18.08 -0.69 13.26
N GLU A 143 -19.40 -0.88 13.21
CA GLU A 143 -20.05 -2.10 12.69
C GLU A 143 -19.63 -2.46 11.26
N ILE A 144 -19.31 -1.45 10.44
CA ILE A 144 -18.88 -1.68 9.06
C ILE A 144 -17.56 -2.48 8.95
N CYS A 145 -16.70 -2.42 9.97
CA CYS A 145 -15.47 -3.20 10.02
C CYS A 145 -15.70 -4.70 10.25
N GLY A 146 -16.87 -5.08 10.79
CA GLY A 146 -17.25 -6.48 10.98
C GLY A 146 -17.75 -7.19 9.72
N GLY A 147 -17.55 -6.59 8.54
CA GLY A 147 -17.93 -7.18 7.27
C GLY A 147 -16.90 -8.14 6.69
N GLN A 148 -17.21 -8.60 5.49
CA GLN A 148 -16.38 -9.50 4.70
C GLN A 148 -16.57 -9.24 3.22
N TRP A 149 -15.58 -9.62 2.41
CA TRP A 149 -15.75 -9.62 0.97
C TRP A 149 -16.76 -10.69 0.53
N GLN A 150 -17.57 -10.35 -0.47
CA GLN A 150 -18.37 -11.32 -1.20
C GLN A 150 -17.45 -12.35 -1.88
N VAL A 151 -17.91 -13.59 -2.06
CA VAL A 151 -17.13 -14.66 -2.69
C VAL A 151 -16.68 -14.32 -4.12
N HIS A 152 -17.48 -13.52 -4.84
CA HIS A 152 -17.23 -13.14 -6.23
C HIS A 152 -17.34 -11.63 -6.40
N GLY A 153 -16.19 -10.96 -6.47
CA GLY A 153 -16.08 -9.52 -6.70
C GLY A 153 -15.75 -8.71 -5.46
N ASP A 154 -15.56 -7.41 -5.64
CA ASP A 154 -15.06 -6.49 -4.61
C ASP A 154 -16.19 -5.86 -3.79
N ARG A 155 -17.21 -6.64 -3.44
CA ARG A 155 -18.32 -6.13 -2.63
C ARG A 155 -18.08 -6.44 -1.16
N TRP A 156 -18.08 -5.41 -0.32
CA TRP A 156 -18.05 -5.56 1.13
C TRP A 156 -19.45 -5.76 1.69
N ILE A 157 -19.65 -6.81 2.48
CA ILE A 157 -20.94 -7.21 3.05
C ILE A 157 -20.80 -7.29 4.57
N VAL A 158 -21.65 -6.56 5.29
CA VAL A 158 -21.79 -6.69 6.75
C VAL A 158 -22.94 -7.63 7.07
N PRO A 159 -22.71 -8.78 7.74
CA PRO A 159 -23.79 -9.69 8.12
C PRO A 159 -24.86 -8.98 8.95
N GLY A 160 -26.13 -9.07 8.54
CA GLY A 160 -27.24 -8.39 9.21
C GLY A 160 -27.33 -6.88 8.98
N GLY A 161 -26.39 -6.29 8.23
CA GLY A 161 -26.43 -4.88 7.83
C GLY A 161 -27.38 -4.64 6.66
N ALA A 162 -28.08 -3.50 6.69
CA ALA A 162 -28.85 -3.00 5.56
C ALA A 162 -28.07 -1.90 4.83
N GLY A 163 -28.01 -1.96 3.49
CA GLY A 163 -27.48 -0.89 2.64
C GLY A 163 -26.23 -1.25 1.82
N ASP A 164 -25.72 -0.26 1.10
CA ASP A 164 -24.57 -0.38 0.19
C ASP A 164 -23.25 -0.19 0.96
N THR A 165 -22.94 -1.14 1.83
CA THR A 165 -21.74 -1.11 2.68
C THR A 165 -20.44 -1.06 1.89
N ASP A 166 -20.43 -1.60 0.68
CA ASP A 166 -19.32 -1.50 -0.26
C ASP A 166 -19.09 -0.07 -0.77
N LEU A 167 -20.15 0.72 -1.01
CA LEU A 167 -20.00 2.12 -1.38
C LEU A 167 -19.34 2.92 -0.28
N VAL A 168 -19.62 2.62 0.99
CA VAL A 168 -18.98 3.30 2.12
C VAL A 168 -17.52 2.86 2.25
N MET A 169 -17.23 1.56 2.15
CA MET A 169 -15.86 1.05 2.24
C MET A 169 -14.97 1.47 1.08
N LEU A 170 -15.49 1.54 -0.15
CA LEU A 170 -14.70 1.81 -1.35
C LEU A 170 -14.72 3.26 -1.82
N LYS A 171 -15.53 4.12 -1.18
CA LYS A 171 -15.53 5.55 -1.50
C LYS A 171 -14.27 6.20 -0.95
N TYR A 172 -13.54 6.89 -1.82
CA TYR A 172 -12.39 7.70 -1.44
C TYR A 172 -12.80 8.76 -0.39
N GLN A 173 -12.17 8.73 0.79
CA GLN A 173 -12.49 9.63 1.91
C GLN A 173 -11.50 10.77 2.09
N PHE A 174 -10.39 10.74 1.36
CA PHE A 174 -9.29 11.68 1.50
C PHE A 174 -9.35 12.77 0.42
N LYS A 175 -8.43 13.72 0.47
CA LYS A 175 -8.30 14.83 -0.47
C LYS A 175 -7.20 14.53 -1.47
N ASP A 176 -7.42 14.93 -2.72
CA ASP A 176 -6.34 15.00 -3.70
C ASP A 176 -5.40 16.19 -3.42
N ALA A 177 -4.25 16.25 -4.09
CA ALA A 177 -3.23 17.26 -3.82
C ALA A 177 -3.71 18.69 -4.10
N ASN A 178 -4.56 18.87 -5.11
CA ASN A 178 -5.10 20.18 -5.49
C ASN A 178 -6.06 20.70 -4.42
N THR A 179 -6.98 19.84 -3.97
CA THR A 179 -7.97 20.13 -2.94
C THR A 179 -7.30 20.42 -1.61
N LEU A 180 -6.34 19.56 -1.20
CA LEU A 180 -5.58 19.73 0.03
C LEU A 180 -4.84 21.07 0.04
N TRP A 181 -4.08 21.37 -1.02
CA TRP A 181 -3.31 22.62 -1.12
C TRP A 181 -4.23 23.85 -1.11
N LYS A 182 -5.31 23.82 -1.89
CA LYS A 182 -6.28 24.93 -1.96
C LYS A 182 -6.90 25.23 -0.59
N GLU A 183 -7.31 24.19 0.13
CA GLU A 183 -7.91 24.36 1.46
C GLU A 183 -6.89 24.84 2.50
N TYR A 184 -5.66 24.30 2.48
CA TYR A 184 -4.58 24.82 3.32
C TYR A 184 -4.34 26.31 3.07
N VAL A 185 -4.23 26.73 1.81
CA VAL A 185 -4.04 28.14 1.46
C VAL A 185 -5.24 29.01 1.86
N ALA A 186 -6.46 28.49 1.83
CA ALA A 186 -7.64 29.21 2.27
C ALA A 186 -7.77 29.30 3.81
N ALA A 187 -7.09 28.42 4.54
CA ALA A 187 -7.11 28.38 6.00
C ALA A 187 -5.87 29.02 6.65
N ARG A 188 -4.73 29.04 5.96
CA ARG A 188 -3.49 29.64 6.47
C ARG A 188 -3.70 31.13 6.77
N GLY A 189 -3.26 31.57 7.94
CA GLY A 189 -3.43 32.94 8.42
C GLY A 189 -4.75 33.23 9.15
N LYS A 190 -5.66 32.25 9.27
CA LYS A 190 -6.82 32.36 10.18
C LYS A 190 -6.40 32.06 11.63
N SER A 191 -7.08 32.67 12.59
CA SER A 191 -6.74 32.64 14.03
C SER A 191 -6.65 31.26 14.68
N PHE A 192 -7.20 30.22 14.04
CA PHE A 192 -7.21 28.84 14.55
C PHE A 192 -6.16 27.91 13.93
N GLY A 193 -5.13 28.45 13.28
CA GLY A 193 -3.86 27.74 13.09
C GLY A 193 -3.93 26.37 12.39
N TYR A 194 -4.63 26.27 11.25
CA TYR A 194 -4.62 25.06 10.44
C TYR A 194 -3.27 24.93 9.69
N SER A 195 -2.41 24.01 10.14
CA SER A 195 -1.10 23.80 9.53
C SER A 195 -1.17 22.83 8.35
N LEU A 196 -0.14 22.87 7.49
CA LEU A 196 0.01 21.87 6.43
C LEU A 196 0.16 20.45 7.01
N LYS A 197 0.82 20.32 8.17
CA LYS A 197 0.99 19.05 8.87
C LYS A 197 -0.35 18.45 9.30
N ASP A 198 -1.29 19.28 9.77
CA ASP A 198 -2.65 18.82 10.12
C ASP A 198 -3.41 18.35 8.88
N ALA A 199 -3.27 19.09 7.77
CA ALA A 199 -3.88 18.73 6.49
C ALA A 199 -3.36 17.40 5.95
N LEU A 200 -2.05 17.17 6.04
CA LEU A 200 -1.40 15.93 5.62
C LEU A 200 -1.76 14.78 6.55
N SER A 201 -1.74 14.99 7.87
CA SER A 201 -2.12 13.97 8.87
C SER A 201 -3.57 13.51 8.67
N SER A 202 -4.48 14.43 8.34
CA SER A 202 -5.88 14.11 7.99
C SER A 202 -6.01 13.28 6.70
N ASN A 203 -4.96 13.24 5.87
CA ASN A 203 -4.85 12.42 4.66
C ASN A 203 -3.96 11.18 4.85
N LEU A 204 -3.66 10.80 6.09
CA LEU A 204 -2.73 9.71 6.45
C LEU A 204 -1.27 9.96 6.02
N GLY A 205 -0.91 11.23 5.85
CA GLY A 205 0.44 11.68 5.53
C GLY A 205 0.71 11.84 4.03
N VAL A 206 1.92 12.31 3.72
CA VAL A 206 2.36 12.54 2.35
C VAL A 206 2.42 11.24 1.53
N ALA A 207 2.83 10.13 2.15
CA ALA A 207 2.95 8.85 1.47
C ALA A 207 1.61 8.40 0.87
N ASN A 208 0.53 8.47 1.66
CA ASN A 208 -0.81 8.14 1.20
C ASN A 208 -1.32 9.12 0.13
N LEU A 209 -1.09 10.43 0.30
CA LEU A 209 -1.44 11.44 -0.71
C LEU A 209 -0.82 11.11 -2.07
N VAL A 210 0.48 10.77 -2.10
CA VAL A 210 1.20 10.42 -3.33
C VAL A 210 0.74 9.07 -3.89
N ALA A 211 0.44 8.09 -3.03
CA ALA A 211 -0.07 6.79 -3.48
C ALA A 211 -1.46 6.92 -4.14
N CYS A 212 -2.33 7.77 -3.58
CA CYS A 212 -3.70 7.96 -4.05
C CYS A 212 -3.83 8.96 -5.21
N ASP A 213 -2.99 10.00 -5.26
CA ASP A 213 -3.03 11.04 -6.28
C ASP A 213 -1.61 11.37 -6.79
N SER A 214 -0.92 10.38 -7.37
CA SER A 214 0.49 10.53 -7.79
C SER A 214 0.73 11.78 -8.68
N PRO A 215 1.94 12.38 -8.64
CA PRO A 215 2.24 13.57 -9.41
C PRO A 215 2.07 13.36 -10.92
N LYS A 216 1.27 14.24 -11.53
CA LYS A 216 0.91 14.28 -12.95
C LYS A 216 0.66 15.73 -13.38
N GLU A 217 0.51 15.97 -14.68
CA GLU A 217 0.35 17.32 -15.25
C GLU A 217 -0.71 18.17 -14.53
N SER A 218 -1.85 17.56 -14.16
CA SER A 218 -2.98 18.29 -13.53
C SER A 218 -2.78 18.65 -12.05
N ASN A 219 -1.77 18.12 -11.36
CA ASN A 219 -1.55 18.36 -9.91
C ASN A 219 -0.09 18.66 -9.54
N VAL A 220 0.84 18.66 -10.52
CA VAL A 220 2.28 18.83 -10.28
C VAL A 220 2.61 20.14 -9.57
N ASP A 221 1.90 21.22 -9.86
CA ASP A 221 2.13 22.52 -9.22
C ASP A 221 1.69 22.51 -7.75
N SER A 222 0.62 21.79 -7.41
CA SER A 222 0.24 21.60 -6.00
C SER A 222 1.32 20.83 -5.24
N TYR A 223 1.89 19.78 -5.83
CA TYR A 223 3.01 19.06 -5.22
C TYR A 223 4.26 19.93 -5.05
N LYS A 224 4.63 20.75 -6.04
CA LYS A 224 5.75 21.70 -5.91
C LYS A 224 5.52 22.70 -4.77
N ASN A 225 4.28 23.19 -4.64
CA ASN A 225 3.91 24.11 -3.57
C ASN A 225 3.94 23.45 -2.18
N ILE A 226 3.41 22.23 -2.06
CA ILE A 226 3.47 21.43 -0.83
C ILE A 226 4.94 21.19 -0.45
N LEU A 227 5.79 20.79 -1.40
CA LEU A 227 7.22 20.61 -1.20
C LEU A 227 7.91 21.87 -0.65
N MET A 228 7.64 23.03 -1.26
CA MET A 228 8.20 24.30 -0.81
C MET A 228 7.77 24.66 0.62
N GLU A 229 6.50 24.42 0.95
CA GLU A 229 5.97 24.68 2.28
C GLU A 229 6.58 23.74 3.34
N LEU A 230 6.71 22.44 3.04
CA LEU A 230 7.36 21.45 3.92
C LEU A 230 8.80 21.86 4.23
N ARG A 231 9.57 22.26 3.21
CA ARG A 231 10.94 22.78 3.38
C ARG A 231 10.99 24.02 4.26
N SER A 232 10.07 24.96 4.05
CA SER A 232 9.91 26.16 4.87
C SER A 232 9.67 25.82 6.35
N LYS A 233 8.91 24.75 6.62
CA LYS A 233 8.61 24.25 7.97
C LYS A 233 9.65 23.25 8.52
N ARG A 234 10.72 22.99 7.77
CA ARG A 234 11.77 22.00 8.10
C ARG A 234 11.27 20.56 8.24
N ASP A 235 10.20 20.23 7.55
CA ASP A 235 9.74 18.85 7.39
C ASP A 235 10.49 18.23 6.20
N LEU A 236 11.72 17.78 6.45
CA LEU A 236 12.65 17.39 5.40
C LEU A 236 12.38 16.00 4.84
N ASP A 237 11.91 15.07 5.66
CA ASP A 237 11.64 13.68 5.24
C ASP A 237 10.48 13.62 4.24
N ASP A 238 9.37 14.28 4.56
CA ASP A 238 8.20 14.39 3.68
C ASP A 238 8.52 15.20 2.42
N ALA A 239 9.35 16.24 2.54
CA ALA A 239 9.82 17.03 1.39
C ALA A 239 10.67 16.19 0.44
N GLU A 240 11.66 15.44 0.94
CA GLU A 240 12.52 14.58 0.14
C GLU A 240 11.70 13.50 -0.59
N TYR A 241 10.71 12.92 0.09
CA TYR A 241 9.81 11.94 -0.52
C TYR A 241 9.02 12.52 -1.72
N ILE A 242 8.44 13.72 -1.59
CA ILE A 242 7.75 14.39 -2.71
C ILE A 242 8.72 14.72 -3.84
N GLU A 243 9.91 15.23 -3.51
CA GLU A 243 10.93 15.59 -4.51
C GLU A 243 11.36 14.38 -5.33
N LYS A 244 11.65 13.24 -4.69
CA LYS A 244 11.96 11.97 -5.38
C LYS A 244 10.85 11.57 -6.34
N LYS A 245 9.58 11.71 -5.94
CA LYS A 245 8.42 11.36 -6.76
C LYS A 245 8.23 12.31 -7.93
N LEU A 246 8.44 13.62 -7.74
CA LEU A 246 8.45 14.62 -8.81
C LEU A 246 9.57 14.37 -9.82
N HIS A 247 10.77 13.99 -9.36
CA HIS A 247 11.88 13.61 -10.24
C HIS A 247 11.61 12.31 -11.00
N SER A 248 10.93 11.34 -10.39
CA SER A 248 10.51 10.12 -11.08
C SER A 248 9.49 10.43 -12.19
N THR A 249 8.52 11.31 -11.93
CA THR A 249 7.59 11.82 -12.96
C THR A 249 8.32 12.63 -14.03
N THR A 250 9.34 13.41 -13.65
CA THR A 250 10.19 14.18 -14.58
C THR A 250 11.19 13.28 -15.30
N SER A 251 11.50 12.07 -14.82
CA SER A 251 12.26 11.08 -15.59
C SER A 251 11.36 10.43 -16.65
N ILE A 252 10.06 10.31 -16.38
CA ILE A 252 9.04 9.83 -17.34
C ILE A 252 8.63 10.93 -18.34
N HIS A 253 8.71 12.21 -17.97
CA HIS A 253 8.35 13.35 -18.83
C HIS A 253 9.49 14.25 -19.29
N GLY A 254 10.70 14.06 -18.77
CA GLY A 254 11.86 14.95 -18.94
C GLY A 254 13.11 14.22 -19.42
N ARG A 255 12.92 13.15 -20.20
CA ARG A 255 13.53 12.96 -21.51
C ARG A 255 12.76 11.80 -22.12
N VAL A 256 11.64 12.10 -22.78
CA VAL A 256 11.02 11.12 -23.67
C VAL A 256 12.06 10.86 -24.75
N GLU A 257 12.88 9.84 -24.55
CA GLU A 257 13.84 9.43 -25.56
C GLU A 257 13.03 8.81 -26.69
N GLU A 258 12.78 9.61 -27.72
CA GLU A 258 12.17 9.14 -28.93
C GLU A 258 13.20 8.30 -29.69
N ARG A 259 12.86 7.03 -29.89
CA ARG A 259 13.63 6.10 -30.69
C ARG A 259 12.85 5.80 -31.96
N ARG A 260 13.55 5.54 -33.05
CA ARG A 260 12.97 5.12 -34.33
C ARG A 260 13.20 3.65 -34.54
N VAL A 261 12.17 2.98 -35.05
CA VAL A 261 12.30 1.61 -35.52
C VAL A 261 13.20 1.62 -36.77
N VAL A 262 14.33 0.90 -36.72
CA VAL A 262 15.32 0.84 -37.81
C VAL A 262 15.16 -0.38 -38.71
N VAL A 263 14.49 -1.42 -38.21
CA VAL A 263 14.23 -2.66 -38.95
C VAL A 263 12.93 -2.58 -39.75
N PRO A 264 12.80 -3.30 -40.89
CA PRO A 264 11.57 -3.28 -41.70
C PRO A 264 10.29 -3.62 -40.93
N ARG A 265 10.39 -4.55 -39.97
CA ARG A 265 9.29 -4.99 -39.12
C ARG A 265 9.83 -5.43 -37.75
N ALA A 266 9.29 -4.86 -36.68
CA ALA A 266 9.62 -5.22 -35.30
C ALA A 266 8.36 -5.69 -34.56
N PHE A 267 8.34 -6.94 -34.11
CA PHE A 267 7.22 -7.49 -33.35
C PHE A 267 7.18 -6.93 -31.92
N LEU A 268 5.98 -6.79 -31.39
CA LEU A 268 5.74 -6.35 -30.02
C LEU A 268 5.38 -7.54 -29.12
N PHE A 269 5.77 -7.44 -27.84
CA PHE A 269 5.70 -8.51 -26.86
C PHE A 269 5.00 -8.03 -25.58
N ASP A 270 4.28 -8.92 -24.91
CA ASP A 270 3.63 -8.62 -23.62
C ASP A 270 4.61 -8.62 -22.45
N LYS A 271 5.73 -9.36 -22.60
CA LYS A 271 6.82 -9.48 -21.64
C LYS A 271 8.17 -9.38 -22.38
N PRO A 272 9.30 -9.10 -21.69
CA PRO A 272 10.62 -9.04 -22.33
C PRO A 272 11.18 -10.46 -22.59
N ASP A 273 10.45 -11.27 -23.36
CA ASP A 273 10.84 -12.63 -23.72
C ASP A 273 10.26 -13.03 -25.09
N LEU A 274 10.88 -14.02 -25.74
CA LEU A 274 10.47 -14.45 -27.08
C LEU A 274 9.12 -15.19 -27.13
N THR A 275 8.64 -15.72 -26.00
CA THR A 275 7.41 -16.52 -25.94
C THR A 275 6.14 -15.67 -25.88
N SER A 276 6.27 -14.42 -25.44
CA SER A 276 5.17 -13.47 -25.27
C SER A 276 4.87 -12.62 -26.52
N ARG A 277 5.23 -13.11 -27.71
CA ARG A 277 5.06 -12.40 -28.99
C ARG A 277 3.59 -12.18 -29.31
N THR A 278 3.21 -10.93 -29.55
CA THR A 278 1.86 -10.56 -29.99
C THR A 278 1.72 -10.58 -31.51
N LYS A 279 0.50 -10.38 -32.03
CA LYS A 279 0.26 -10.16 -33.46
C LYS A 279 0.64 -8.74 -33.93
N THR A 280 0.90 -7.83 -32.99
CA THR A 280 1.19 -6.42 -33.25
C THR A 280 2.66 -6.23 -33.60
N TYR A 281 2.93 -5.32 -34.54
CA TYR A 281 4.28 -4.95 -34.95
C TYR A 281 4.35 -3.47 -35.33
N LEU A 282 5.55 -2.93 -35.28
CA LEU A 282 5.90 -1.62 -35.82
C LEU A 282 6.79 -1.79 -37.06
N ILE A 283 6.85 -0.76 -37.89
CA ILE A 283 7.63 -0.76 -39.13
C ILE A 283 8.73 0.30 -39.10
N LYS A 284 9.70 0.16 -40.01
CA LYS A 284 10.81 1.11 -40.13
C LYS A 284 10.30 2.55 -40.24
N GLY A 285 10.85 3.42 -39.40
CA GLY A 285 10.51 4.85 -39.35
C GLY A 285 9.43 5.21 -38.33
N ASP A 286 8.70 4.23 -37.75
CA ASP A 286 7.82 4.48 -36.62
C ASP A 286 8.62 5.07 -35.45
N VAL A 287 8.06 6.11 -34.84
CA VAL A 287 8.63 6.78 -33.68
C VAL A 287 7.96 6.24 -32.43
N VAL A 288 8.76 5.86 -31.45
CA VAL A 288 8.30 5.35 -30.18
C VAL A 288 8.92 6.13 -29.04
N LYS A 289 8.19 6.25 -27.94
CA LYS A 289 8.71 6.77 -26.68
C LYS A 289 9.33 5.61 -25.91
N LEU A 290 10.59 5.73 -25.52
CA LEU A 290 11.23 4.76 -24.65
C LEU A 290 10.74 4.98 -23.21
N LEU A 291 10.15 3.94 -22.62
CA LEU A 291 9.66 3.96 -21.24
C LEU A 291 10.66 3.30 -20.28
N GLU A 292 11.25 2.19 -20.70
CA GLU A 292 12.13 1.35 -19.88
C GLU A 292 13.08 0.56 -20.78
N THR A 293 14.26 0.20 -20.27
CA THR A 293 15.13 -0.79 -20.92
C THR A 293 15.44 -1.89 -19.92
N ARG A 294 15.41 -3.14 -20.37
CA ARG A 294 15.78 -4.30 -19.56
C ARG A 294 16.89 -5.04 -20.27
N ASP A 295 18.04 -5.09 -19.62
CA ASP A 295 19.31 -5.54 -20.21
C ASP A 295 19.63 -4.79 -21.52
N THR A 296 20.50 -5.38 -22.36
CA THR A 296 20.82 -4.83 -23.69
C THR A 296 19.88 -5.35 -24.79
N GLU A 297 18.88 -6.16 -24.45
CA GLU A 297 18.07 -6.89 -25.45
C GLU A 297 16.64 -6.37 -25.59
N TRP A 298 16.07 -5.76 -24.55
CA TRP A 298 14.66 -5.40 -24.51
C TRP A 298 14.42 -3.94 -24.13
N ALA A 299 13.46 -3.33 -24.80
CA ALA A 299 12.97 -1.99 -24.52
C ALA A 299 11.46 -2.03 -24.34
N LYS A 300 10.94 -1.37 -23.30
CA LYS A 300 9.52 -1.09 -23.15
C LYS A 300 9.24 0.25 -23.80
N ILE A 301 8.26 0.27 -24.69
CA ILE A 301 7.96 1.44 -25.51
C ILE A 301 6.49 1.82 -25.42
N GLN A 302 6.21 3.09 -25.67
CA GLN A 302 4.87 3.61 -25.95
C GLN A 302 4.83 4.08 -27.41
N TYR A 303 3.87 3.55 -28.17
CA TYR A 303 3.58 3.96 -29.53
C TYR A 303 2.17 4.55 -29.62
N THR A 304 2.05 5.71 -30.27
CA THR A 304 0.75 6.34 -30.53
C THR A 304 0.43 6.19 -32.00
N GLY A 305 -0.50 5.30 -32.32
CA GLY A 305 -0.95 5.08 -33.69
C GLY A 305 -1.76 6.27 -34.24
N LYS A 306 -1.95 6.30 -35.56
CA LYS A 306 -2.69 7.38 -36.26
C LYS A 306 -4.11 7.62 -35.73
N ASN A 307 -4.74 6.60 -35.15
CA ASN A 307 -6.08 6.68 -34.56
C ASN A 307 -6.07 7.12 -33.09
N ARG A 308 -4.95 7.67 -32.59
CA ARG A 308 -4.70 8.01 -31.17
C ARG A 308 -4.77 6.82 -30.20
N ILE A 309 -4.72 5.60 -30.72
CA ILE A 309 -4.58 4.40 -29.88
C ILE A 309 -3.15 4.37 -29.36
N VAL A 310 -3.02 4.37 -28.04
CA VAL A 310 -1.74 4.27 -27.33
C VAL A 310 -1.48 2.80 -27.01
N ILE A 311 -0.30 2.31 -27.38
CA ILE A 311 0.13 0.93 -27.18
C ILE A 311 1.40 0.94 -26.35
N GLU A 312 1.40 0.22 -25.23
CA GLU A 312 2.58 -0.03 -24.41
C GLU A 312 2.94 -1.51 -24.47
N LYS A 313 4.13 -1.82 -25.00
CA LYS A 313 4.63 -3.18 -25.20
C LYS A 313 6.16 -3.23 -25.14
N TRP A 314 6.68 -4.45 -25.05
CA TRP A 314 8.11 -4.72 -25.20
C TRP A 314 8.49 -4.90 -26.68
N ILE A 315 9.68 -4.43 -27.04
CA ILE A 315 10.30 -4.56 -28.37
C ILE A 315 11.77 -4.94 -28.18
N SER A 316 12.36 -5.64 -29.16
CA SER A 316 13.81 -5.88 -29.12
C SER A 316 14.57 -4.54 -29.26
N ALA A 317 15.48 -4.26 -28.33
CA ALA A 317 16.28 -3.02 -28.31
C ALA A 317 17.10 -2.84 -29.59
N LYS A 318 17.56 -3.94 -30.22
CA LYS A 318 18.27 -3.95 -31.52
C LYS A 318 17.40 -3.45 -32.69
N SER A 319 16.09 -3.33 -32.50
CA SER A 319 15.16 -2.79 -33.50
C SER A 319 15.07 -1.26 -33.47
N LEU A 320 15.73 -0.60 -32.52
CA LEU A 320 15.71 0.85 -32.30
C LEU A 320 17.08 1.46 -32.63
N ASN A 321 17.11 2.74 -33.04
CA ASN A 321 18.34 3.53 -33.26
C ASN A 321 18.93 4.03 -31.95
#